data_AF-A0A1I5HW85-F1
#
_entry.id   AF-A0A1I5HW85-F1
#
_cell.length_a   1.000
_cell.length_b   1.000
_cell.length_c   1.000
_cell.angle_alpha   90.00
_cell.angle_beta   90.00
_cell.angle_gamma   90.00
#
_symmetry.space_group_name_H-M   'P 1'
#
loop_
_entity.id
_entity.type
_entity.pdbx_description
1 polymer ?
#
loop_
_entity_poly.entity_id
_entity_poly.type
_entity_poly.pdbx_seq_one_letter_code
_entity_poly.pdbx_strand_id
1 'polypeptide(L)'
;MRKKLFLILSLTCTLIIMAGCGKKDEKTTHTTISAIEAKKMMDENRDIIILDVRSQEEYQEGHIEGAILTSGASAPFQLSK
;
A
#
# COMPACT_ATOMS: atom_id res chain seq x y z
N MET A 1 -39.06 -13.41 -34.93
CA MET A 1 -37.80 -12.70 -34.61
C MET A 1 -37.66 -12.37 -33.13
N ARG A 2 -38.73 -11.93 -32.44
CA ARG A 2 -38.71 -11.60 -31.00
C ARG A 2 -38.28 -12.76 -30.08
N LYS A 3 -38.70 -14.01 -30.35
CA LYS A 3 -38.29 -15.20 -29.56
C LYS A 3 -36.79 -15.51 -29.66
N LYS A 4 -36.17 -15.26 -30.83
CA LYS A 4 -34.71 -15.42 -31.03
C LYS A 4 -33.95 -14.30 -30.33
N LEU A 5 -34.52 -13.08 -30.27
CA LEU A 5 -33.96 -11.96 -29.52
C LEU A 5 -33.96 -12.22 -28.01
N PHE A 6 -35.04 -12.80 -27.46
CA PHE A 6 -35.08 -13.22 -26.05
C PHE A 6 -34.08 -14.34 -25.74
N LEU A 7 -33.89 -15.29 -26.66
CA LEU A 7 -32.96 -16.41 -26.49
C LEU A 7 -31.49 -15.94 -26.56
N ILE A 8 -31.17 -15.02 -27.47
CA ILE A 8 -29.85 -14.38 -27.56
C ILE A 8 -29.58 -13.53 -26.32
N LEU A 9 -30.55 -12.75 -25.85
CA LEU A 9 -30.40 -11.90 -24.66
C LEU A 9 -30.16 -12.72 -23.38
N SER A 10 -30.88 -13.84 -23.24
CA SER A 10 -30.68 -14.81 -22.14
C SER A 10 -29.30 -15.48 -22.20
N LEU A 11 -28.84 -15.85 -23.40
CA LEU A 11 -27.52 -16.46 -23.60
C LEU A 11 -26.38 -15.46 -23.28
N THR A 12 -26.53 -14.20 -23.67
CA THR A 12 -25.55 -13.15 -23.37
C THR A 12 -25.54 -12.76 -21.90
N CYS A 13 -26.69 -12.76 -21.21
CA CYS A 13 -26.77 -12.44 -19.79
C CYS A 13 -26.01 -13.47 -18.93
N THR A 14 -26.07 -14.74 -19.30
CA THR A 14 -25.42 -15.83 -18.53
C THR A 14 -23.88 -15.76 -18.60
N LEU A 15 -23.32 -15.27 -19.71
CA LEU A 15 -21.87 -15.11 -19.88
C LEU A 15 -21.28 -13.98 -19.02
N ILE A 16 -22.08 -12.94 -18.72
CA ILE A 16 -21.62 -11.79 -17.93
C ILE A 16 -21.54 -12.13 -16.42
N ILE A 17 -22.31 -13.11 -15.96
CA ILE A 17 -22.39 -13.48 -14.53
C ILE A 17 -21.11 -14.20 -14.04
N MET A 18 -20.30 -14.76 -14.94
CA MET A 18 -19.05 -15.47 -14.61
C MET A 18 -17.82 -14.56 -14.46
N ALA A 19 -17.95 -13.24 -14.65
CA ALA A 19 -16.88 -12.28 -14.42
C ALA A 19 -16.72 -11.95 -12.92
N GLY A 20 -16.30 -12.94 -12.13
CA GLY A 20 -15.94 -12.75 -10.71
C GLY A 20 -14.54 -12.16 -10.57
N CYS A 21 -14.43 -10.95 -10.01
CA CYS A 21 -13.14 -10.35 -9.68
C CYS A 21 -12.68 -10.83 -8.30
N GLY A 22 -11.74 -11.78 -8.25
CA GLY A 22 -11.09 -12.19 -7.01
C GLY A 22 -10.06 -11.16 -6.57
N LYS A 23 -10.21 -10.59 -5.36
CA LYS A 23 -9.15 -9.80 -4.72
C LYS A 23 -8.01 -10.77 -4.38
N LYS A 24 -6.84 -10.56 -4.96
CA LYS A 24 -5.62 -11.24 -4.53
C LYS A 24 -5.16 -10.52 -3.27
N ASP A 25 -5.10 -11.23 -2.15
CA ASP A 25 -4.43 -10.74 -0.95
C ASP A 25 -2.96 -10.48 -1.32
N GLU A 26 -2.63 -9.21 -1.49
CA GLU A 26 -1.28 -8.75 -1.73
C GLU A 26 -0.48 -9.04 -0.46
N LYS A 27 0.35 -10.09 -0.48
CA LYS A 27 1.34 -10.30 0.56
C LYS A 27 2.24 -9.08 0.57
N THR A 28 2.15 -8.27 1.61
CA THR A 28 3.07 -7.17 1.89
C THR A 28 4.47 -7.76 2.01
N THR A 29 5.24 -7.67 0.92
CA THR A 29 6.65 -8.02 0.93
C THR A 29 7.42 -6.83 1.46
N HIS A 30 7.97 -6.95 2.67
CA HIS A 30 8.94 -6.00 3.19
C HIS A 30 10.35 -6.50 2.92
N THR A 31 11.25 -5.58 2.56
CA THR A 31 12.68 -5.85 2.43
C THR A 31 13.38 -5.29 3.65
N THR A 32 14.01 -6.16 4.43
CA THR A 32 14.89 -5.74 5.52
C THR A 32 16.28 -5.46 4.96
N ILE A 33 16.86 -4.32 5.35
CA ILE A 33 18.22 -3.91 5.00
C ILE A 33 19.03 -3.70 6.27
N SER A 34 20.35 -3.74 6.16
CA SER A 34 21.23 -3.38 7.28
C SER A 34 21.24 -1.87 7.55
N ALA A 35 21.66 -1.47 8.77
CA ALA A 35 21.81 -0.06 9.12
C ALA A 35 22.84 0.67 8.23
N ILE A 36 23.89 -0.04 7.78
CA ILE A 36 24.93 0.52 6.90
C ILE A 36 24.33 0.84 5.52
N GLU A 37 23.53 -0.08 4.97
CA GLU A 37 22.85 0.13 3.68
C GLU A 37 21.82 1.26 3.76
N ALA A 38 21.03 1.29 4.84
CA ALA A 38 20.07 2.37 5.07
C ALA A 38 20.77 3.74 5.13
N LYS A 39 21.88 3.83 5.86
CA LYS A 39 22.68 5.07 5.93
C LYS A 39 23.23 5.48 4.57
N LYS A 40 23.76 4.53 3.80
CA LYS A 40 24.21 4.79 2.43
C LYS A 40 23.08 5.33 1.54
N MET A 41 21.87 4.78 1.65
CA MET A 41 20.71 5.26 0.90
C MET A 41 20.32 6.70 1.27
N MET A 42 20.41 7.06 2.56
CA MET A 42 20.20 8.43 3.03
C MET A 42 21.28 9.39 2.49
N ASP A 43 22.54 8.97 2.50
CA ASP A 43 23.68 9.79 2.04
C ASP A 43 23.68 10.00 0.53
N GLU A 44 23.12 9.06 -0.23
CA GLU A 44 22.90 9.18 -1.68
C GLU A 44 21.77 10.16 -2.04
N ASN A 45 21.17 10.87 -1.07
CA ASN A 45 20.10 11.85 -1.25
C ASN A 45 18.93 11.32 -2.10
N ARG A 46 18.57 10.05 -1.90
CA ARG A 46 17.33 9.54 -2.49
C ARG A 46 16.15 10.15 -1.74
N ASP A 47 15.05 10.35 -2.46
CA ASP A 47 13.76 10.73 -1.88
C ASP A 47 13.26 9.60 -0.97
N ILE A 48 13.56 9.69 0.33
CA ILE A 48 13.30 8.66 1.35
C ILE A 48 12.49 9.29 2.48
N ILE A 49 11.42 8.59 2.88
CA ILE A 49 10.72 8.86 4.13
C ILE A 49 11.18 7.86 5.18
N ILE A 50 11.58 8.36 6.35
CA ILE A 50 11.92 7.54 7.50
C ILE A 50 10.73 7.53 8.44
N LEU A 51 10.17 6.36 8.70
CA LEU A 51 9.04 6.19 9.60
C LEU A 51 9.47 5.50 10.89
N ASP A 52 9.32 6.18 12.02
CA ASP A 52 9.54 5.61 13.35
C ASP A 52 8.23 5.04 13.88
N VAL A 53 8.22 3.73 14.14
CA VAL A 53 7.06 2.97 14.61
C VAL A 53 7.12 2.63 16.10
N ARG A 54 8.10 3.18 16.82
CA ARG A 54 8.26 3.03 18.27
C ARG A 54 7.24 3.87 19.04
N SER A 55 7.30 3.80 20.37
CA SER A 55 6.50 4.67 21.22
C SER A 55 6.90 6.15 21.08
N GLN A 56 5.99 7.04 21.51
CA GLN A 56 6.25 8.47 21.51
C GLN A 56 7.41 8.84 22.44
N GLU A 57 7.53 8.14 23.56
CA GLU A 57 8.55 8.32 24.57
C GLU A 57 9.93 7.96 24.00
N GLU A 58 10.07 6.80 23.37
CA GLU A 58 11.32 6.36 22.71
C GLU A 58 11.76 7.30 21.59
N TYR A 59 10.80 7.85 20.82
CA TYR A 59 11.09 8.82 19.78
C TYR A 59 11.62 10.14 20.37
N GLN A 60 11.07 10.59 21.51
CA GLN A 60 11.51 11.81 22.19
C GLN A 60 12.87 11.67 22.87
N GLU A 61 13.22 10.48 23.34
CA GLU A 61 14.55 10.18 23.88
C GLU A 61 15.65 10.26 22.81
N GLY A 62 15.30 9.97 21.55
CA GLY A 62 16.17 10.13 20.40
C GLY A 62 15.66 9.35 19.18
N HIS A 63 15.77 9.96 18.00
CA HIS A 63 15.37 9.37 16.73
C HIS A 63 16.31 9.81 15.60
N ILE A 64 16.20 9.14 14.46
CA ILE A 64 16.94 9.51 13.24
C ILE A 64 16.43 10.86 12.75
N GLU A 65 17.33 11.79 12.46
CA GLU A 65 16.96 13.12 11.94
C GLU A 65 16.07 13.01 10.69
N GLY A 66 14.97 13.77 10.67
CA GLY A 66 13.97 13.73 9.59
C GLY A 66 12.98 12.57 9.67
N ALA A 67 13.09 11.67 10.66
CA ALA A 67 12.10 10.62 10.86
C ALA A 67 10.76 11.17 11.35
N ILE A 68 9.68 10.60 10.84
CA ILE A 68 8.31 10.93 11.23
C ILE A 68 7.81 9.82 12.15
N LEU A 69 7.34 10.18 13.34
CA LEU A 69 6.66 9.22 14.22
C LEU A 69 5.30 8.86 13.61
N THR A 70 5.01 7.56 13.42
CA THR A 70 3.64 7.15 13.12
C THR A 70 2.79 7.37 14.36
N SER A 71 1.95 8.41 14.36
CA SER A 71 0.97 8.56 15.44
C SER A 71 0.10 7.31 15.48
N GLY A 72 -0.07 6.70 16.66
CA GLY A 72 -0.93 5.53 16.86
C GLY A 72 -2.41 5.75 16.49
N ALA A 73 -2.77 6.92 15.99
CA ALA A 73 -4.05 7.21 15.38
C ALA A 73 -3.84 8.09 14.13
N SER A 74 -4.10 7.48 12.97
CA SER A 74 -4.83 8.09 11.84
C SER A 74 -4.37 9.44 11.26
N ALA A 75 -3.10 9.83 11.36
CA ALA A 75 -2.63 10.86 10.42
C ALA A 75 -2.56 10.20 9.03
N PRO A 76 -3.33 10.66 8.02
CA PRO A 76 -3.07 10.21 6.67
C PRO A 76 -1.61 10.57 6.41
N PHE A 77 -0.81 9.57 6.04
CA PHE A 77 0.52 9.78 5.49
C PHE A 77 0.34 10.57 4.20
N GLN A 78 0.12 11.88 4.33
CA GLN A 78 0.04 12.80 3.24
C GLN A 78 1.51 13.02 2.86
N LEU A 79 2.02 12.09 2.07
CA LEU A 79 3.25 12.24 1.33
C LEU A 79 2.98 13.33 0.29
N SER A 80 2.89 14.58 0.74
CA SER A 80 2.98 15.72 -0.17
C SER A 80 4.44 15.82 -0.56
N LYS A 81 4.72 15.49 -1.82
CA LYS A 81 5.94 15.90 -2.50
C LYS A 81 6.20 17.38 -2.33
#